data_AF-F7XED9-F1
#
_entry.id   AF-F7XED9-F1
#
_cell.length_a   1.000
_cell.length_b   1.000
_cell.length_c   1.000
_cell.angle_alpha   90.00
_cell.angle_beta   90.00
_cell.angle_gamma   90.00
#
_symmetry.space_group_name_H-M   'P 1'
#
loop_
_entity.id
_entity.type
_entity.pdbx_description
1 polymer ?
#
loop_
_entity_poly.entity_id
_entity_poly.type
_entity_poly.pdbx_seq_one_letter_code
_entity_poly.pdbx_strand_id
1 'polypeptide(L)'
;MTNPTFGETIVKTAAAWGAVASMALCVAVLIASEFMPVSLLTPIARDLGMSEGQAGQAISISGLFAVLTSLFIAGFTRKIDRKFVLSSFSLMLIVSGLVVSFAPNYAALMVGRALLGVAIGGFWSMSTAVVMRLLLESAVPEGLALLNAGNAIAATISAPLGSFLGLHRLAGRVLLRGSAGAHCAPRVLIGGAITRAVLPRLVWAQKETNMKMRIAFADHVFTATLYDSPPARDLWSMLPLELEIDNYANNEKIAYLPRKLTEEGSGSFSNEAPGDLCYYAPWGNLAFFYAGYRYSAGLIRLGRLDGGVEPLLTRGKFPLRIERLS
;
A
#
# COMPACT_ATOMS: atom_id res chain seq x y z
N MET A 1 42.31 30.09 -15.69
CA MET A 1 42.40 29.14 -14.57
C MET A 1 41.62 29.77 -13.43
N THR A 2 40.52 29.26 -12.87
CA THR A 2 39.79 27.99 -12.95
C THR A 2 38.38 28.27 -12.40
N ASN A 3 37.36 27.77 -13.10
CA ASN A 3 35.94 27.89 -12.73
C ASN A 3 35.65 26.96 -11.53
N PRO A 4 35.04 27.42 -10.42
CA PRO A 4 34.53 26.50 -9.41
C PRO A 4 33.20 25.92 -9.91
N THR A 5 33.26 24.71 -10.44
CA THR A 5 32.09 23.88 -10.70
C THR A 5 31.43 23.55 -9.35
N PHE A 6 30.39 24.30 -8.99
CA PHE A 6 29.39 23.83 -8.04
C PHE A 6 28.72 22.61 -8.66
N GLY A 7 29.14 21.42 -8.21
CA GLY A 7 28.42 20.20 -8.53
C GLY A 7 27.02 20.31 -7.93
N GLU A 8 26.04 20.59 -8.77
CA GLU A 8 24.63 20.40 -8.45
C GLU A 8 24.46 18.98 -7.94
N THR A 9 24.31 18.84 -6.62
CA THR A 9 23.87 17.59 -6.03
C THR A 9 22.39 17.48 -6.41
N ILE A 10 22.11 16.92 -7.59
CA ILE A 10 20.75 16.59 -8.01
C ILE A 10 20.26 15.54 -7.01
N VAL A 11 19.61 15.99 -5.95
CA VAL A 11 18.78 15.17 -5.08
C VAL A 11 17.66 14.64 -5.98
N LYS A 12 17.87 13.47 -6.58
CA LYS A 12 16.81 12.75 -7.31
C LYS A 12 15.76 12.35 -6.28
N THR A 13 14.72 13.17 -6.14
CA THR A 13 13.55 12.89 -5.29
C THR A 13 12.99 11.53 -5.71
N ALA A 14 13.27 10.47 -4.94
CA ALA A 14 12.83 9.13 -5.31
C ALA A 14 11.32 9.12 -5.55
N ALA A 15 10.91 8.61 -6.73
CA ALA A 15 9.53 8.53 -7.15
C ALA A 15 8.67 7.81 -6.08
N ALA A 16 7.58 8.45 -5.65
CA ALA A 16 6.73 7.96 -4.56
C ALA A 16 5.77 6.85 -5.02
N TRP A 17 6.33 5.72 -5.48
CA TRP A 17 5.58 4.60 -6.05
C TRP A 17 4.54 4.00 -5.11
N GLY A 18 4.80 3.95 -3.80
CA GLY A 18 3.83 3.48 -2.82
C GLY A 18 2.55 4.34 -2.80
N ALA A 19 2.67 5.65 -2.99
CA ALA A 19 1.51 6.53 -3.08
C ALA A 19 0.73 6.29 -4.38
N VAL A 20 1.43 6.08 -5.50
CA VAL A 20 0.79 5.77 -6.80
C VAL A 20 0.08 4.41 -6.76
N ALA A 21 0.68 3.40 -6.14
CA ALA A 21 0.04 2.09 -5.94
C ALA A 21 -1.21 2.20 -5.05
N SER A 22 -1.15 2.97 -3.96
CA SER A 22 -2.33 3.26 -3.12
C SER A 22 -3.43 3.98 -3.89
N MET A 23 -3.07 4.91 -4.78
CA MET A 23 -4.03 5.61 -5.62
C MET A 23 -4.65 4.67 -6.65
N ALA A 24 -3.86 3.80 -7.28
CA ALA A 24 -4.36 2.79 -8.22
C ALA A 24 -5.31 1.80 -7.55
N LEU A 25 -5.01 1.36 -6.33
CA LEU A 25 -5.91 0.56 -5.51
C LEU A 25 -7.22 1.31 -5.23
N CYS A 26 -7.14 2.60 -4.87
CA CYS A 26 -8.33 3.42 -4.62
C CYS A 26 -9.20 3.55 -5.88
N VAL A 27 -8.60 3.77 -7.07
CA VAL A 27 -9.31 3.77 -8.36
C VAL A 27 -10.01 2.44 -8.57
N ALA A 28 -9.31 1.32 -8.36
CA ALA A 28 -9.89 0.00 -8.55
C ALA A 28 -11.12 -0.21 -7.64
N VAL A 29 -11.05 0.19 -6.37
CA VAL A 29 -12.19 0.07 -5.44
C VAL A 29 -13.35 1.00 -5.81
N LEU A 30 -13.07 2.25 -6.21
CA LEU A 30 -14.10 3.20 -6.66
C LEU A 30 -14.89 2.65 -7.83
N ILE A 31 -14.18 2.14 -8.84
CA ILE A 31 -14.77 1.58 -10.06
C ILE A 31 -15.50 0.28 -9.75
N ALA A 32 -14.89 -0.62 -8.99
CA ALA A 32 -15.57 -1.85 -8.58
C ALA A 32 -16.87 -1.56 -7.82
N SER A 33 -16.88 -0.55 -6.95
CA SER A 33 -18.07 -0.15 -6.17
C SER A 33 -19.18 0.43 -7.05
N GLU A 34 -18.84 1.08 -8.16
CA GLU A 34 -19.82 1.65 -9.08
C GLU A 34 -20.43 0.59 -10.00
N PHE A 35 -19.60 -0.31 -10.54
CA PHE A 35 -20.01 -1.33 -11.51
C PHE A 35 -20.59 -2.60 -10.86
N MET A 36 -20.20 -2.94 -9.63
CA MET A 36 -20.71 -4.14 -8.96
C MET A 36 -22.24 -4.12 -8.76
N PRO A 37 -22.88 -3.02 -8.36
CA PRO A 37 -24.34 -2.97 -8.27
C PRO A 37 -25.06 -3.02 -9.63
N VAL A 38 -24.37 -2.71 -10.74
CA VAL A 38 -24.96 -2.73 -12.09
C VAL A 38 -25.40 -4.15 -12.47
N SER A 39 -24.63 -5.17 -12.07
CA SER A 39 -25.01 -6.57 -12.28
C SER A 39 -26.11 -7.06 -11.32
N LEU A 40 -26.50 -6.24 -10.34
CA LEU A 40 -27.48 -6.56 -9.30
C LEU A 40 -28.76 -5.71 -9.38
N LEU A 41 -28.94 -4.89 -10.42
CA LEU A 41 -30.07 -3.96 -10.53
C LEU A 41 -31.43 -4.67 -10.47
N THR A 42 -31.59 -5.76 -11.21
CA THR A 42 -32.85 -6.52 -11.23
C THR A 42 -33.16 -7.18 -9.87
N PRO A 43 -32.21 -7.84 -9.18
CA PRO A 43 -32.38 -8.25 -7.79
C PRO A 43 -32.70 -7.11 -6.81
N ILE A 44 -32.00 -5.98 -6.90
CA ILE A 44 -32.21 -4.80 -6.04
C ILE A 44 -33.61 -4.22 -6.25
N ALA A 45 -34.07 -4.17 -7.50
CA ALA A 45 -35.40 -3.70 -7.85
C ALA A 45 -36.50 -4.54 -7.20
N ARG A 46 -36.35 -5.88 -7.26
CA ARG A 46 -37.27 -6.82 -6.61
C ARG A 46 -37.23 -6.75 -5.09
N ASP A 47 -36.05 -6.59 -4.50
CA ASP A 47 -35.86 -6.56 -3.04
C ASP A 47 -36.44 -5.31 -2.38
N LEU A 48 -36.38 -4.16 -3.07
CA LEU A 48 -36.90 -2.89 -2.57
C LEU A 48 -38.30 -2.55 -3.12
N GLY A 49 -38.90 -3.42 -3.93
CA GLY A 49 -40.20 -3.20 -4.54
C GLY A 49 -40.24 -2.02 -5.51
N MET A 50 -39.12 -1.70 -6.16
CA MET A 50 -38.96 -0.56 -7.07
C MET A 50 -38.94 -1.01 -8.53
N SER A 51 -39.22 -0.08 -9.46
CA SER A 51 -39.15 -0.38 -10.89
C SER A 51 -37.70 -0.51 -11.37
N GLU A 52 -37.47 -1.25 -12.45
CA GLU A 52 -36.13 -1.35 -13.06
C GLU A 52 -35.60 0.01 -13.52
N GLY A 53 -36.50 0.92 -13.93
CA GLY A 53 -36.14 2.31 -14.26
C GLY A 53 -35.61 3.08 -13.04
N GLN A 54 -36.20 2.88 -11.85
CA GLN A 54 -35.68 3.47 -10.61
C GLN A 54 -34.32 2.90 -10.23
N ALA A 55 -34.09 1.60 -10.47
CA ALA A 55 -32.76 1.01 -10.29
C ALA A 55 -31.74 1.62 -11.28
N GLY A 56 -32.14 1.87 -12.53
CA GLY A 56 -31.31 2.55 -13.53
C GLY A 56 -30.90 3.97 -13.11
N GLN A 57 -31.79 4.73 -12.46
CA GLN A 57 -31.49 6.07 -11.93
C GLN A 57 -30.33 6.06 -10.92
N ALA A 58 -30.09 4.95 -10.22
CA ALA A 58 -28.96 4.79 -9.31
C ALA A 58 -27.61 5.00 -10.02
N ILE A 59 -27.48 4.53 -11.27
CA ILE A 59 -26.28 4.71 -12.10
C ILE A 59 -26.20 6.14 -12.61
N SER A 60 -27.33 6.68 -13.10
CA SER A 60 -27.38 8.04 -13.63
C SER A 60 -27.02 9.09 -12.58
N ILE A 61 -27.45 8.91 -11.32
CA ILE A 61 -27.12 9.82 -10.22
C ILE A 61 -25.63 9.80 -9.88
N SER A 62 -25.02 8.62 -9.78
CA SER A 62 -23.57 8.51 -9.61
C SER A 62 -22.81 9.28 -10.70
N GLY A 63 -23.18 9.07 -11.96
CA GLY A 63 -22.56 9.75 -13.10
C GLY A 63 -22.75 11.27 -13.07
N LEU A 64 -23.97 11.73 -12.77
CA LEU A 64 -24.29 13.16 -12.68
C LEU A 64 -23.44 13.86 -11.62
N PHE A 65 -23.39 13.30 -10.40
CA PHE A 65 -22.59 13.89 -9.33
C PHE A 65 -21.08 13.78 -9.59
N ALA A 66 -20.62 12.75 -10.31
CA ALA A 66 -19.23 12.65 -10.74
C ALA A 66 -18.84 13.79 -11.69
N VAL A 67 -19.68 14.10 -12.68
CA VAL A 67 -19.46 15.22 -13.62
C VAL A 67 -19.50 16.56 -12.90
N LEU A 68 -20.51 16.78 -12.05
CA LEU A 68 -20.60 18.01 -11.27
C LEU A 68 -19.36 18.19 -10.38
N THR A 69 -18.95 17.13 -9.67
CA THR A 69 -17.80 17.21 -8.79
C THR A 69 -16.52 17.44 -9.56
N SER A 70 -16.28 16.74 -10.68
CA SER A 70 -15.05 16.89 -11.46
C SER A 70 -14.86 18.32 -11.99
N LEU A 71 -15.95 18.99 -12.33
CA LEU A 71 -15.96 20.38 -12.81
C LEU A 71 -15.64 21.40 -11.70
N PHE A 72 -16.22 21.24 -10.51
CA PHE A 72 -16.10 22.24 -9.44
C PHE A 72 -14.94 21.99 -8.47
N ILE A 73 -14.47 20.74 -8.34
CA ILE A 73 -13.54 20.37 -7.27
C ILE A 73 -12.20 21.10 -7.33
N ALA A 74 -11.70 21.37 -8.54
CA ALA A 74 -10.43 22.08 -8.73
C ALA A 74 -10.46 23.50 -8.13
N GLY A 75 -11.63 24.16 -8.17
CA GLY A 75 -11.81 25.47 -7.55
C GLY A 75 -11.82 25.40 -6.03
N PHE A 76 -12.61 24.48 -5.46
CA PHE A 76 -12.76 24.33 -4.01
C PHE A 76 -11.50 23.82 -3.30
N THR A 77 -10.70 22.99 -3.97
CA THR A 77 -9.53 22.31 -3.36
C THR A 77 -8.20 23.04 -3.61
N ARG A 78 -8.21 24.16 -4.32
CA ARG A 78 -6.99 24.89 -4.74
C ARG A 78 -6.06 25.27 -3.58
N LYS A 79 -6.62 25.61 -2.42
CA LYS A 79 -5.87 26.02 -1.21
C LYS A 79 -5.71 24.92 -0.17
N ILE A 80 -6.27 23.73 -0.43
CA ILE A 80 -6.29 22.63 0.52
C ILE A 80 -5.17 21.66 0.17
N ASP A 81 -4.50 21.11 1.18
CA ASP A 81 -3.50 20.08 0.98
C ASP A 81 -4.09 18.84 0.30
N ARG A 82 -3.50 18.47 -0.84
CA ARG A 82 -3.93 17.33 -1.67
C ARG A 82 -4.05 16.01 -0.92
N LYS A 83 -3.23 15.78 0.12
CA LYS A 83 -3.29 14.58 0.95
C LYS A 83 -4.63 14.49 1.68
N PHE A 84 -5.07 15.59 2.29
CA PHE A 84 -6.36 15.65 2.97
C PHE A 84 -7.52 15.51 1.99
N VAL A 85 -7.43 16.12 0.82
CA VAL A 85 -8.46 16.01 -0.23
C VAL A 85 -8.63 14.55 -0.69
N LEU A 86 -7.52 13.88 -1.04
CA LEU A 86 -7.57 12.48 -1.47
C LEU A 86 -8.04 11.54 -0.35
N SER A 87 -7.55 11.73 0.88
CA SER A 87 -8.01 10.95 2.03
C SER A 87 -9.50 11.16 2.32
N SER A 88 -10.02 12.38 2.11
CA SER A 88 -11.45 12.67 2.27
C SER A 88 -12.30 11.93 1.25
N PHE A 89 -11.86 11.81 -0.01
CA PHE A 89 -12.57 11.00 -1.01
C PHE A 89 -12.53 9.50 -0.70
N SER A 90 -11.40 9.00 -0.21
CA SER A 90 -11.32 7.61 0.26
C SER A 90 -12.26 7.35 1.44
N LEU A 91 -12.39 8.30 2.38
CA LEU A 91 -13.36 8.20 3.47
C LEU A 91 -14.80 8.27 2.96
N MET A 92 -15.08 9.17 2.02
CA MET A 92 -16.40 9.33 1.40
C MET A 92 -16.86 8.03 0.71
N LEU A 93 -15.93 7.32 0.06
CA LEU A 93 -16.19 6.01 -0.54
C LEU A 93 -16.65 4.99 0.50
N ILE A 94 -15.98 4.93 1.66
CA ILE A 94 -16.34 4.02 2.76
C ILE A 94 -17.74 4.36 3.27
N VAL A 95 -18.01 5.64 3.52
CA VAL A 95 -19.32 6.12 3.99
C VAL A 95 -20.42 5.79 2.99
N SER A 96 -20.18 6.06 1.70
CA SER A 96 -21.10 5.73 0.62
C SER A 96 -21.41 4.22 0.59
N GLY A 97 -20.39 3.36 0.65
CA GLY A 97 -20.56 1.90 0.69
C GLY A 97 -21.39 1.43 1.89
N LEU A 98 -21.19 2.04 3.05
CA LEU A 98 -22.00 1.76 4.25
C LEU A 98 -23.46 2.20 4.05
N VAL A 99 -23.69 3.41 3.55
CA VAL A 99 -25.05 3.93 3.28
C VAL A 99 -25.79 3.02 2.30
N VAL A 100 -25.14 2.62 1.19
CA VAL A 100 -25.72 1.69 0.20
C VAL A 100 -25.97 0.31 0.82
N SER A 101 -25.04 -0.20 1.63
CA SER A 101 -25.16 -1.52 2.26
C SER A 101 -26.31 -1.58 3.29
N PHE A 102 -26.60 -0.48 3.97
CA PHE A 102 -27.65 -0.39 5.00
C PHE A 102 -28.90 0.36 4.52
N ALA A 103 -29.02 0.67 3.22
CA ALA A 103 -30.12 1.45 2.68
C ALA A 103 -31.48 0.77 2.96
N PRO A 104 -32.37 1.41 3.77
CA PRO A 104 -33.69 0.86 4.05
C PRO A 104 -34.72 1.17 2.95
N ASN A 105 -34.45 2.17 2.11
CA ASN A 105 -35.37 2.69 1.11
C ASN A 105 -34.62 3.27 -0.10
N TYR A 106 -35.37 3.61 -1.16
CA TYR A 106 -34.85 4.19 -2.40
C TYR A 106 -34.05 5.47 -2.17
N ALA A 107 -34.52 6.38 -1.29
CA ALA A 107 -33.84 7.65 -1.03
C ALA A 107 -32.44 7.46 -0.43
N ALA A 108 -32.29 6.55 0.54
CA ALA A 108 -30.99 6.22 1.12
C ALA A 108 -30.03 5.62 0.09
N LEU A 109 -30.55 4.78 -0.82
CA LEU A 109 -29.76 4.25 -1.93
C LEU A 109 -29.27 5.38 -2.85
N MET A 110 -30.13 6.34 -3.19
CA MET A 110 -29.76 7.49 -4.04
C MET A 110 -28.73 8.40 -3.37
N VAL A 111 -28.84 8.64 -2.06
CA VAL A 111 -27.83 9.40 -1.30
C VAL A 111 -26.48 8.68 -1.33
N GLY A 112 -26.48 7.36 -1.09
CA GLY A 112 -25.26 6.55 -1.20
C GLY A 112 -24.61 6.65 -2.59
N ARG A 113 -25.41 6.58 -3.66
CA ARG A 113 -24.94 6.73 -5.05
C ARG A 113 -24.43 8.13 -5.37
N ALA A 114 -25.12 9.17 -4.91
CA ALA A 114 -24.64 10.54 -5.08
C ALA A 114 -23.27 10.75 -4.41
N LEU A 115 -23.08 10.25 -3.18
CA LEU A 115 -21.80 10.30 -2.47
C LEU A 115 -20.70 9.51 -3.20
N LEU A 116 -21.05 8.36 -3.80
CA LEU A 116 -20.13 7.58 -4.61
C LEU A 116 -19.68 8.37 -5.84
N GLY A 117 -20.63 8.99 -6.54
CA GLY A 117 -20.38 9.88 -7.68
C GLY A 117 -19.43 11.02 -7.33
N VAL A 118 -19.65 11.69 -6.20
CA VAL A 118 -18.76 12.74 -5.69
C VAL A 118 -17.34 12.21 -5.48
N ALA A 119 -17.19 11.04 -4.84
CA ALA A 119 -15.89 10.44 -4.62
C ALA A 119 -15.16 10.10 -5.92
N ILE A 120 -15.87 9.53 -6.91
CA ILE A 120 -15.33 9.17 -8.23
C ILE A 120 -14.89 10.44 -8.98
N GLY A 121 -15.78 11.41 -9.14
CA GLY A 121 -15.50 12.63 -9.89
C GLY A 121 -14.37 13.46 -9.28
N GLY A 122 -14.37 13.58 -7.95
CA GLY A 122 -13.34 14.29 -7.20
C GLY A 122 -11.97 13.61 -7.28
N PHE A 123 -11.93 12.28 -7.15
CA PHE A 123 -10.68 11.53 -7.21
C PHE A 123 -10.09 11.55 -8.63
N TRP A 124 -10.89 11.32 -9.67
CA TRP A 124 -10.43 11.36 -11.07
C TRP A 124 -9.88 12.71 -11.50
N SER A 125 -10.50 13.81 -11.04
CA SER A 125 -10.04 15.17 -11.36
C SER A 125 -8.66 15.47 -10.75
N MET A 126 -8.35 14.90 -9.58
CA MET A 126 -7.10 15.16 -8.84
C MET A 126 -6.00 14.13 -9.09
N SER A 127 -6.34 12.89 -9.42
CA SER A 127 -5.39 11.76 -9.45
C SER A 127 -4.23 11.99 -10.43
N THR A 128 -4.53 12.39 -11.67
CA THR A 128 -3.52 12.69 -12.70
C THR A 128 -2.58 13.80 -12.27
N ALA A 129 -3.12 14.89 -11.72
CA ALA A 129 -2.33 16.03 -11.25
C ALA A 129 -1.42 15.67 -10.07
N VAL A 130 -1.86 14.74 -9.21
CA VAL A 130 -1.08 14.27 -8.07
C VAL A 130 0.03 13.32 -8.53
N VAL A 131 -0.23 12.41 -9.49
CA VAL A 131 0.81 11.53 -10.04
C VAL A 131 1.95 12.32 -10.67
N MET A 132 1.64 13.36 -11.45
CA MET A 132 2.65 14.25 -12.04
C MET A 132 3.52 14.98 -11.00
N ARG A 133 3.04 15.11 -9.75
CA ARG A 133 3.80 15.72 -8.65
C ARG A 133 4.53 14.71 -7.76
N LEU A 134 4.21 13.41 -7.87
CA LEU A 134 4.77 12.34 -7.05
C LEU A 134 5.89 11.58 -7.75
N LEU A 135 5.88 11.57 -9.08
CA LEU A 135 6.84 10.85 -9.92
C LEU A 135 7.78 11.83 -10.64
N LEU A 136 8.97 11.36 -10.99
CA LEU A 136 9.83 12.04 -11.97
C LEU A 136 9.13 12.03 -13.33
N GLU A 137 9.39 13.04 -14.17
CA GLU A 137 8.82 13.18 -15.51
C GLU A 137 8.96 11.89 -16.35
N SER A 138 10.07 11.18 -16.22
CA SER A 138 10.31 9.91 -16.92
C SER A 138 9.39 8.76 -16.50
N ALA A 139 8.87 8.79 -15.26
CA ALA A 139 8.04 7.74 -14.68
C ALA A 139 6.54 8.10 -14.69
N VAL A 140 6.15 9.33 -15.06
CA VAL A 140 4.74 9.76 -15.12
C VAL A 140 3.90 8.84 -16.03
N PRO A 141 4.33 8.46 -17.26
CA PRO A 141 3.55 7.57 -18.11
C PRO A 141 3.26 6.22 -17.46
N GLU A 142 4.25 5.65 -16.76
CA GLU A 142 4.10 4.38 -16.04
C GLU A 142 3.14 4.51 -14.85
N GLY A 143 3.20 5.62 -14.11
CA GLY A 143 2.26 5.90 -13.02
C GLY A 143 0.81 6.03 -13.51
N LEU A 144 0.61 6.72 -14.62
CA LEU A 144 -0.71 6.82 -15.26
C LEU A 144 -1.17 5.47 -15.84
N ALA A 145 -0.25 4.67 -16.37
CA ALA A 145 -0.55 3.31 -16.81
C ALA A 145 -1.04 2.44 -15.64
N LEU A 146 -0.41 2.55 -14.47
CA LEU A 146 -0.83 1.82 -13.27
C LEU A 146 -2.22 2.25 -12.77
N LEU A 147 -2.53 3.55 -12.78
CA LEU A 147 -3.88 4.03 -12.46
C LEU A 147 -4.94 3.47 -13.42
N ASN A 148 -4.65 3.49 -14.72
CA ASN A 148 -5.56 2.96 -15.74
C ASN A 148 -5.68 1.44 -15.68
N ALA A 149 -4.60 0.73 -15.31
CA ALA A 149 -4.64 -0.71 -15.06
C ALA A 149 -5.61 -1.04 -13.92
N GLY A 150 -5.61 -0.25 -12.84
CA GLY A 150 -6.59 -0.38 -11.75
C GLY A 150 -8.03 -0.25 -12.23
N ASN A 151 -8.32 0.73 -13.10
CA ASN A 151 -9.64 0.92 -13.71
C ASN A 151 -10.04 -0.29 -14.58
N ALA A 152 -9.14 -0.77 -15.44
CA ALA A 152 -9.41 -1.91 -16.32
C ALA A 152 -9.69 -3.19 -15.52
N ILE A 153 -8.84 -3.52 -14.55
CA ILE A 153 -8.98 -4.69 -13.68
C ILE A 153 -10.33 -4.64 -12.93
N ALA A 154 -10.67 -3.50 -12.36
CA ALA A 154 -11.91 -3.33 -11.62
C ALA A 154 -13.15 -3.48 -12.52
N ALA A 155 -13.16 -2.87 -13.70
CA ALA A 155 -14.25 -3.01 -14.65
C ALA A 155 -14.47 -4.48 -15.05
N THR A 156 -13.39 -5.22 -15.33
CA THR A 156 -13.47 -6.63 -15.74
C THR A 156 -13.95 -7.54 -14.60
N ILE A 157 -13.50 -7.33 -13.37
CA ILE A 157 -13.78 -8.24 -12.25
C ILE A 157 -15.11 -7.89 -11.55
N SER A 158 -15.57 -6.65 -11.64
CA SER A 158 -16.77 -6.17 -10.93
C SER A 158 -18.05 -6.91 -11.28
N ALA A 159 -18.31 -7.17 -12.57
CA ALA A 159 -19.52 -7.86 -13.01
C ALA A 159 -19.56 -9.34 -12.55
N PRO A 160 -18.49 -10.14 -12.73
CA PRO A 160 -18.40 -11.49 -12.15
C PRO A 160 -18.56 -11.51 -10.63
N LEU A 161 -17.88 -10.62 -9.89
CA LEU A 161 -17.99 -10.54 -8.44
C LEU A 161 -19.41 -10.16 -7.99
N GLY A 162 -20.03 -9.19 -8.66
CA GLY A 162 -21.40 -8.78 -8.36
C GLY A 162 -22.39 -9.92 -8.57
N SER A 163 -22.28 -10.64 -9.69
CA SER A 163 -23.12 -11.82 -9.98
C SER A 163 -22.91 -12.95 -8.96
N PHE A 164 -21.65 -13.28 -8.62
CA PHE A 164 -21.31 -14.30 -7.62
C PHE A 164 -21.90 -13.96 -6.24
N LEU A 165 -21.76 -12.71 -5.79
CA LEU A 165 -22.31 -12.24 -4.52
C LEU A 165 -23.85 -12.16 -4.54
N GLY A 166 -24.45 -11.88 -5.70
CA GLY A 166 -25.91 -11.94 -5.91
C GLY A 166 -26.46 -13.36 -5.82
N LEU A 167 -25.79 -14.32 -6.45
CA LEU A 167 -26.17 -15.75 -6.44
C LEU A 167 -26.14 -16.33 -5.03
N HIS A 168 -25.10 -16.05 -4.24
CA HIS A 168 -25.03 -16.53 -2.84
C HIS A 168 -26.15 -15.96 -1.95
N ARG A 169 -26.60 -14.72 -2.23
CA ARG A 169 -27.77 -14.10 -1.55
C ARG A 169 -29.11 -14.67 -2.03
N LEU A 170 -29.22 -15.09 -3.28
CA LEU A 170 -30.43 -15.74 -3.82
C LEU A 170 -30.54 -17.20 -3.35
N ALA A 171 -29.43 -17.95 -3.37
CA ALA A 171 -29.35 -19.35 -2.93
C ALA A 171 -29.68 -19.51 -1.44
N GLY A 172 -29.21 -18.59 -0.58
CA GLY A 172 -29.58 -18.57 0.83
C GLY A 172 -31.07 -18.32 1.07
N ARG A 173 -31.78 -17.61 0.17
CA ARG A 173 -33.22 -17.33 0.28
C ARG A 173 -34.12 -18.44 -0.26
N VAL A 174 -33.70 -19.20 -1.27
CA VAL A 174 -34.46 -20.35 -1.77
C VAL A 174 -34.49 -21.49 -0.75
N LEU A 175 -33.42 -21.66 0.04
CA LEU A 175 -33.35 -22.69 1.08
C LEU A 175 -34.18 -22.34 2.34
N LEU A 176 -34.38 -21.05 2.63
CA LEU A 176 -35.09 -20.55 3.83
C LEU A 176 -36.59 -20.30 3.62
N ARG A 177 -37.14 -20.55 2.42
CA ARG A 177 -38.58 -20.39 2.15
C ARG A 177 -39.44 -21.59 2.58
N GLY A 178 -38.83 -22.59 3.24
CA GLY A 178 -39.49 -23.78 3.80
C GLY A 178 -40.01 -23.63 5.24
N SER A 179 -39.75 -22.52 5.94
CA SER A 179 -40.23 -22.32 7.31
C SER A 179 -40.72 -20.90 7.53
N ALA A 180 -42.01 -20.80 7.86
CA ALA A 180 -42.71 -19.56 8.14
C ALA A 180 -42.10 -18.80 9.33
N GLY A 181 -42.05 -17.47 9.20
CA GLY A 181 -41.98 -16.55 10.33
C GLY A 181 -40.60 -16.35 10.97
N ALA A 182 -39.75 -15.52 10.36
CA ALA A 182 -38.71 -14.80 11.09
C ALA A 182 -38.31 -13.52 10.33
N HIS A 183 -38.91 -12.40 10.70
CA HIS A 183 -38.26 -11.10 10.58
C HIS A 183 -36.98 -11.16 11.42
N CYS A 184 -35.81 -11.20 10.79
CA CYS A 184 -34.51 -10.64 11.24
C CYS A 184 -33.35 -11.40 10.58
N ALA A 185 -32.67 -10.73 9.64
CA ALA A 185 -31.26 -10.88 9.18
C ALA A 185 -30.62 -12.29 9.03
N PRO A 186 -29.83 -12.48 7.95
CA PRO A 186 -28.48 -11.91 7.98
C PRO A 186 -28.22 -11.00 6.77
N ARG A 187 -28.27 -9.68 7.02
CA ARG A 187 -27.77 -8.60 6.14
C ARG A 187 -26.24 -8.47 6.19
N VAL A 188 -25.53 -9.56 6.47
CA VAL A 188 -24.08 -9.59 6.67
C VAL A 188 -23.44 -10.31 5.48
N LEU A 189 -22.86 -9.55 4.54
CA LEU A 189 -21.54 -9.88 3.96
C LEU A 189 -20.99 -8.87 2.93
N ILE A 190 -21.69 -7.79 2.58
CA ILE A 190 -21.16 -6.85 1.57
C ILE A 190 -20.49 -5.62 2.19
N GLY A 191 -20.82 -5.26 3.45
CA GLY A 191 -20.08 -4.22 4.18
C GLY A 191 -18.75 -4.68 4.80
N GLY A 192 -18.60 -5.98 5.09
CA GLY A 192 -17.45 -6.55 5.80
C GLY A 192 -16.27 -6.97 4.92
N ALA A 193 -16.52 -7.28 3.65
CA ALA A 193 -15.47 -7.66 2.71
C ALA A 193 -14.67 -6.43 2.22
N ILE A 194 -15.33 -5.28 2.07
CA ILE A 194 -14.67 -4.03 1.65
C ILE A 194 -13.90 -3.40 2.82
N THR A 195 -14.39 -3.50 4.06
CA THR A 195 -13.62 -3.05 5.25
C THR A 195 -12.38 -3.91 5.52
N ARG A 196 -12.36 -5.20 5.14
CA ARG A 196 -11.15 -6.05 5.20
C ARG A 196 -10.22 -5.92 3.98
N ALA A 197 -10.68 -5.30 2.89
CA ALA A 197 -9.85 -5.00 1.71
C ALA A 197 -9.24 -3.58 1.75
N VAL A 198 -9.72 -2.72 2.64
CA VAL A 198 -9.30 -1.30 2.77
C VAL A 198 -8.26 -1.08 3.89
N LEU A 199 -7.97 -2.07 4.73
CA LEU A 199 -6.64 -2.10 5.34
C LEU A 199 -5.69 -2.70 4.31
N PRO A 200 -4.63 -1.99 3.85
CA PRO A 200 -3.46 -2.71 3.39
C PRO A 200 -3.12 -3.67 4.51
N ARG A 201 -3.00 -4.98 4.20
CA ARG A 201 -2.51 -5.95 5.17
C ARG A 201 -1.21 -5.38 5.70
N LEU A 202 -1.35 -4.91 6.94
CA LEU A 202 -0.32 -4.36 7.78
C LEU A 202 0.84 -5.34 7.73
N VAL A 203 2.01 -4.80 7.40
CA VAL A 203 3.25 -5.02 8.14
C VAL A 203 3.36 -6.46 8.63
N TRP A 204 4.18 -7.26 7.95
CA TRP A 204 4.78 -8.42 8.58
C TRP A 204 5.31 -7.94 9.91
N ALA A 205 4.65 -8.33 11.01
CA ALA A 205 5.14 -8.06 12.33
C ALA A 205 6.58 -8.58 12.33
N GLN A 206 7.54 -7.68 12.55
CA GLN A 206 8.93 -8.02 12.73
C GLN A 206 9.00 -8.85 14.01
N LYS A 207 8.76 -10.15 13.86
CA LYS A 207 8.78 -11.10 14.96
C LYS A 207 10.26 -11.31 15.26
N GLU A 208 10.69 -10.86 16.44
CA GLU A 208 12.02 -11.18 16.95
C GLU A 208 12.19 -12.71 16.91
N THR A 209 13.29 -13.16 16.33
CA THR A 209 13.60 -14.58 16.19
C THR A 209 14.78 -14.97 17.07
N ASN A 210 14.99 -16.27 17.22
CA ASN A 210 16.21 -16.82 17.83
C ASN A 210 17.44 -16.76 16.88
N MET A 211 17.34 -16.16 15.69
CA MET A 211 18.49 -16.02 14.78
C MET A 211 19.39 -14.87 15.24
N LYS A 212 20.26 -15.17 16.21
CA LYS A 212 21.29 -14.25 16.68
C LYS A 212 22.62 -14.57 16.02
N MET A 213 23.30 -13.55 15.53
CA MET A 213 24.65 -13.71 14.99
C MET A 213 25.65 -12.93 15.82
N ARG A 214 26.85 -13.50 15.93
CA ARG A 214 28.02 -12.84 16.49
C ARG A 214 28.77 -12.15 15.37
N ILE A 215 29.08 -10.87 15.56
CA ILE A 215 29.85 -10.06 14.63
C ILE A 215 31.11 -9.60 15.36
N ALA A 216 32.26 -9.82 14.73
CA ALA A 216 33.55 -9.41 15.26
C ALA A 216 34.33 -8.62 14.20
N PHE A 217 34.83 -7.44 14.56
CA PHE A 217 35.80 -6.70 13.76
C PHE A 217 36.67 -5.82 14.66
N ALA A 218 37.91 -5.56 14.23
CA ALA A 218 38.93 -4.91 15.06
C ALA A 218 39.00 -5.57 16.45
N ASP A 219 38.79 -4.80 17.53
CA ASP A 219 38.76 -5.27 18.92
C ASP A 219 37.34 -5.39 19.49
N HIS A 220 36.31 -5.30 18.63
CA HIS A 220 34.91 -5.33 19.04
C HIS A 220 34.24 -6.64 18.69
N VAL A 221 33.50 -7.18 19.66
CA VAL A 221 32.60 -8.31 19.49
C VAL A 221 31.22 -7.89 19.99
N PHE A 222 30.23 -7.99 19.13
CA PHE A 222 28.83 -7.67 19.44
C PHE A 222 27.90 -8.67 18.74
N THR A 223 26.62 -8.63 19.10
CA THR A 223 25.62 -9.52 18.51
C THR A 223 24.59 -8.72 17.74
N ALA A 224 23.93 -9.37 16.79
CA ALA A 224 22.79 -8.82 16.08
C ALA A 224 21.68 -9.85 16.00
N THR A 225 20.46 -9.40 16.26
CA THR A 225 19.26 -10.21 16.14
C THR A 225 18.63 -9.99 14.76
N LEU A 226 18.46 -11.07 14.00
CA LEU A 226 17.79 -11.05 12.70
C LEU A 226 16.28 -11.19 12.84
N TYR A 227 15.55 -10.55 11.93
CA TYR A 227 14.11 -10.70 11.78
C TYR A 227 13.75 -11.95 10.97
N ASP A 228 12.53 -12.47 11.13
CA ASP A 228 12.05 -13.57 10.31
C ASP A 228 11.65 -13.10 8.90
N SER A 229 12.62 -12.95 8.01
CA SER A 229 12.38 -12.57 6.61
C SER A 229 13.12 -13.51 5.65
N PRO A 230 12.62 -13.72 4.40
CA PRO A 230 13.32 -14.52 3.41
C PRO A 230 14.79 -14.08 3.18
N PRO A 231 15.10 -12.77 3.08
CA PRO A 231 16.48 -12.29 2.95
C PRO A 231 17.34 -12.57 4.19
N ALA A 232 16.77 -12.50 5.39
CA ALA A 232 17.49 -12.81 6.63
C ALA A 232 17.78 -14.31 6.77
N ARG A 233 16.86 -15.19 6.38
CA ARG A 233 17.09 -16.65 6.32
C ARG A 233 18.15 -17.01 5.28
N ASP A 234 18.15 -16.31 4.15
CA ASP A 234 19.14 -16.49 3.10
C ASP A 234 20.55 -16.07 3.59
N LEU A 235 20.66 -14.90 4.26
CA LEU A 235 21.89 -14.50 4.93
C LEU A 235 22.33 -15.53 5.98
N TRP A 236 21.40 -15.99 6.82
CA TRP A 236 21.68 -16.96 7.87
C TRP A 236 22.28 -18.26 7.31
N SER A 237 21.79 -18.71 6.15
CA SER A 237 22.29 -19.92 5.47
C SER A 237 23.75 -19.82 5.04
N MET A 238 24.27 -18.61 4.81
CA MET A 238 25.64 -18.37 4.34
C MET A 238 26.66 -18.24 5.48
N LEU A 239 26.23 -18.09 6.72
CA LEU A 239 27.14 -17.98 7.86
C LEU A 239 27.87 -19.32 8.12
N PRO A 240 29.19 -19.30 8.44
CA PRO A 240 30.02 -18.13 8.76
C PRO A 240 30.59 -17.40 7.53
N LEU A 241 30.83 -16.09 7.67
CA LEU A 241 31.41 -15.24 6.63
C LEU A 241 32.63 -14.46 7.14
N GLU A 242 33.65 -14.36 6.28
CA GLU A 242 34.83 -13.50 6.44
C GLU A 242 34.78 -12.42 5.35
N LEU A 243 34.54 -11.18 5.73
CA LEU A 243 34.32 -10.03 4.84
C LEU A 243 35.27 -8.88 5.19
N GLU A 244 35.26 -7.81 4.41
CA GLU A 244 35.86 -6.52 4.77
C GLU A 244 34.74 -5.54 5.14
N ILE A 245 34.87 -4.86 6.29
CA ILE A 245 33.98 -3.76 6.67
C ILE A 245 34.70 -2.43 6.49
N ASP A 246 34.04 -1.49 5.81
CA ASP A 246 34.55 -0.14 5.57
C ASP A 246 33.51 0.92 5.97
N ASN A 247 33.98 2.12 6.27
CA ASN A 247 33.13 3.28 6.44
C ASN A 247 32.52 3.70 5.10
N TYR A 248 31.22 3.95 5.10
CA TYR A 248 30.55 4.57 3.97
C TYR A 248 29.77 5.80 4.43
N ALA A 249 30.01 6.92 3.75
CA ALA A 249 29.49 8.21 4.14
C ALA A 249 29.78 8.53 5.63
N ASN A 250 28.81 9.15 6.32
CA ASN A 250 28.96 9.62 7.70
C ASN A 250 28.01 8.92 8.69
N ASN A 251 27.30 7.88 8.25
CA ASN A 251 26.21 7.26 9.02
C ASN A 251 26.15 5.73 8.95
N GLU A 252 26.95 5.09 8.10
CA GLU A 252 26.94 3.64 7.96
C GLU A 252 28.33 3.03 7.72
N LYS A 253 28.42 1.73 7.99
CA LYS A 253 29.52 0.87 7.53
C LYS A 253 28.97 -0.16 6.58
N ILE A 254 29.73 -0.50 5.55
CA ILE A 254 29.31 -1.47 4.54
C ILE A 254 30.25 -2.66 4.48
N ALA A 255 29.69 -3.83 4.14
CA ALA A 255 30.44 -5.05 3.85
C ALA A 255 29.82 -5.77 2.66
N TYR A 256 30.60 -6.06 1.62
CA TYR A 256 30.09 -6.72 0.41
C TYR A 256 29.92 -8.23 0.64
N LEU A 257 28.77 -8.78 0.23
CA LEU A 257 28.52 -10.21 0.32
C LEU A 257 29.11 -10.95 -0.89
N PRO A 258 29.49 -12.24 -0.74
CA PRO A 258 30.02 -13.05 -1.84
C PRO A 258 28.97 -13.31 -2.94
N ARG A 259 27.69 -13.25 -2.58
CA ARG A 259 26.57 -13.28 -3.52
C ARG A 259 25.43 -12.37 -3.06
N LYS A 260 24.56 -12.00 -3.99
CA LYS A 260 23.32 -11.28 -3.67
C LYS A 260 22.33 -12.16 -2.89
N LEU A 261 21.57 -11.53 -2.01
CA LEU A 261 20.47 -12.13 -1.26
C LEU A 261 19.19 -12.08 -2.09
N THR A 262 18.22 -12.91 -1.73
CA THR A 262 16.84 -12.76 -2.23
C THR A 262 16.25 -11.40 -1.85
N GLU A 263 15.45 -10.83 -2.75
CA GLU A 263 14.68 -9.59 -2.52
C GLU A 263 13.20 -9.89 -2.21
N GLU A 264 12.82 -11.16 -2.06
CA GLU A 264 11.47 -11.58 -1.76
C GLU A 264 11.00 -11.07 -0.38
N GLY A 265 9.83 -10.44 -0.35
CA GLY A 265 9.30 -9.84 0.87
C GLY A 265 10.00 -8.53 1.27
N SER A 266 10.80 -7.94 0.37
CA SER A 266 11.30 -6.58 0.54
C SER A 266 10.15 -5.57 0.55
N GLY A 267 10.22 -4.61 1.48
CA GLY A 267 9.19 -3.60 1.67
C GLY A 267 9.77 -2.37 2.37
N SER A 268 9.07 -1.24 2.27
CA SER A 268 9.47 -0.04 2.97
C SER A 268 9.21 -0.17 4.48
N PHE A 269 10.06 0.46 5.27
CA PHE A 269 9.90 0.61 6.71
C PHE A 269 10.10 2.07 7.10
N SER A 270 9.50 2.51 8.21
CA SER A 270 9.42 3.94 8.62
C SER A 270 9.86 4.19 10.07
N ASN A 271 10.48 3.19 10.69
CA ASN A 271 11.03 3.21 12.04
C ASN A 271 12.56 3.03 12.00
N GLU A 272 13.24 3.78 11.14
CA GLU A 272 14.70 3.81 11.01
C GLU A 272 15.33 4.23 12.35
N ALA A 273 16.30 3.46 12.83
CA ALA A 273 17.08 3.83 13.99
C ALA A 273 18.55 3.43 13.85
N PRO A 274 19.46 4.14 14.52
CA PRO A 274 20.81 3.65 14.73
C PRO A 274 20.79 2.23 15.32
N GLY A 275 21.67 1.37 14.81
CA GLY A 275 21.73 -0.05 15.14
C GLY A 275 20.96 -0.94 14.18
N ASP A 276 20.26 -0.39 13.19
CA ASP A 276 19.62 -1.22 12.18
C ASP A 276 20.66 -1.86 11.25
N LEU A 277 20.47 -3.16 10.99
CA LEU A 277 21.21 -3.91 10.00
C LEU A 277 20.34 -4.09 8.75
N CYS A 278 20.84 -3.59 7.63
CA CYS A 278 20.17 -3.67 6.35
C CYS A 278 21.04 -4.34 5.28
N TYR A 279 20.39 -4.79 4.22
CA TYR A 279 20.99 -5.21 2.98
C TYR A 279 20.60 -4.22 1.88
N TYR A 280 21.57 -3.75 1.12
CA TYR A 280 21.33 -2.86 0.00
C TYR A 280 21.41 -3.65 -1.31
N ALA A 281 20.24 -4.02 -1.83
CA ALA A 281 20.08 -4.90 -3.00
C ALA A 281 20.78 -4.43 -4.29
N PRO A 282 20.82 -3.12 -4.61
CA PRO A 282 21.49 -2.65 -5.83
C PRO A 282 22.96 -3.05 -5.88
N TRP A 283 23.69 -2.90 -4.77
CA TRP A 283 25.11 -3.18 -4.69
C TRP A 283 25.44 -4.56 -4.11
N GLY A 284 24.50 -5.17 -3.39
CA GLY A 284 24.71 -6.48 -2.77
C GLY A 284 25.56 -6.45 -1.51
N ASN A 285 25.51 -5.36 -0.74
CA ASN A 285 26.25 -5.22 0.52
C ASN A 285 25.34 -5.19 1.74
N LEU A 286 25.90 -5.58 2.89
CA LEU A 286 25.37 -5.25 4.20
C LEU A 286 25.65 -3.78 4.52
N ALA A 287 24.73 -3.16 5.24
CA ALA A 287 24.78 -1.79 5.72
C ALA A 287 24.47 -1.79 7.23
N PHE A 288 25.42 -1.32 8.01
CA PHE A 288 25.35 -1.20 9.46
C PHE A 288 25.20 0.29 9.82
N PHE A 289 23.98 0.71 10.17
CA PHE A 289 23.73 2.12 10.48
C PHE A 289 24.11 2.44 11.92
N TYR A 290 25.02 3.40 12.13
CA TYR A 290 25.40 3.90 13.46
C TYR A 290 24.89 5.32 13.75
N ALA A 291 24.37 6.01 12.75
CA ALA A 291 23.72 7.32 12.91
C ALA A 291 22.35 7.33 12.22
N GLY A 292 21.61 8.43 12.37
CA GLY A 292 20.31 8.60 11.73
C GLY A 292 20.41 8.44 10.21
N TYR A 293 19.47 7.68 9.65
CA TYR A 293 19.36 7.46 8.22
C TYR A 293 17.90 7.50 7.79
N ARG A 294 17.67 7.55 6.48
CA ARG A 294 16.35 7.41 5.90
C ARG A 294 16.34 6.22 4.97
N TYR A 295 15.25 5.49 4.97
CA TYR A 295 15.01 4.42 4.02
C TYR A 295 15.27 4.87 2.58
N SER A 296 16.00 4.05 1.83
CA SER A 296 16.21 4.20 0.40
C SER A 296 15.66 2.98 -0.34
N ALA A 297 15.25 3.18 -1.60
CA ALA A 297 14.75 2.07 -2.42
C ALA A 297 15.84 1.00 -2.59
N GLY A 298 15.49 -0.26 -2.37
CA GLY A 298 16.43 -1.38 -2.39
C GLY A 298 17.12 -1.65 -1.04
N LEU A 299 16.85 -0.86 0.00
CA LEU A 299 17.30 -1.15 1.36
C LEU A 299 16.32 -2.11 2.04
N ILE A 300 16.82 -3.28 2.45
CA ILE A 300 16.03 -4.35 3.05
C ILE A 300 16.50 -4.52 4.50
N ARG A 301 15.61 -4.34 5.48
CA ARG A 301 15.99 -4.53 6.88
C ARG A 301 16.10 -6.02 7.21
N LEU A 302 17.27 -6.42 7.66
CA LEU A 302 17.56 -7.80 8.04
C LEU A 302 17.46 -8.01 9.55
N GLY A 303 17.84 -7.01 10.35
CA GLY A 303 17.92 -7.17 11.80
C GLY A 303 18.28 -5.87 12.52
N ARG A 304 18.68 -6.02 13.78
CA ARG A 304 19.19 -4.93 14.62
C ARG A 304 20.34 -5.44 15.49
N LEU A 305 21.28 -4.56 15.80
CA LEU A 305 22.38 -4.81 16.74
C LEU A 305 21.88 -4.90 18.18
N ASP A 306 22.42 -5.84 18.93
CA ASP A 306 22.20 -5.94 20.37
C ASP A 306 23.31 -5.17 21.10
N GLY A 307 22.94 -4.31 22.06
CA GLY A 307 23.93 -3.62 22.91
C GLY A 307 24.45 -2.28 22.39
N GLY A 308 23.90 -1.72 21.30
CA GLY A 308 24.18 -0.36 20.85
C GLY A 308 25.00 -0.26 19.55
N VAL A 309 25.49 0.95 19.24
CA VAL A 309 26.21 1.28 17.99
C VAL A 309 27.68 1.64 18.22
N GLU A 310 28.13 1.62 19.47
CA GLU A 310 29.47 2.02 19.91
C GLU A 310 30.58 1.30 19.13
N PRO A 311 30.50 -0.02 18.88
CA PRO A 311 31.49 -0.71 18.06
C PRO A 311 31.67 -0.09 16.67
N LEU A 312 30.59 0.38 16.05
CA LEU A 312 30.58 0.92 14.69
C LEU A 312 31.20 2.32 14.57
N LEU A 313 31.49 3.00 15.68
CA LEU A 313 32.13 4.32 15.67
C LEU A 313 33.63 4.23 15.34
N THR A 314 34.24 3.04 15.45
CA THR A 314 35.66 2.82 15.12
C THR A 314 35.91 2.99 13.63
N ARG A 315 36.65 4.05 13.26
CA ARG A 315 36.90 4.39 11.85
C ARG A 315 38.05 3.56 11.26
N GLY A 316 37.87 3.13 10.03
CA GLY A 316 38.86 2.36 9.28
C GLY A 316 38.25 1.17 8.57
N LYS A 317 39.12 0.49 7.81
CA LYS A 317 38.86 -0.78 7.14
C LYS A 317 39.36 -1.91 8.02
N PHE A 318 38.52 -2.90 8.26
CA PHE A 318 38.86 -4.04 9.11
C PHE A 318 38.32 -5.36 8.52
N PRO A 319 38.98 -6.48 8.80
CA PRO A 319 38.36 -7.79 8.58
C PRO A 319 37.12 -7.92 9.49
N LEU A 320 36.03 -8.40 8.91
CA LEU A 320 34.72 -8.60 9.53
C LEU A 320 34.38 -10.08 9.52
N ARG A 321 34.22 -10.66 10.70
CA ARG A 321 33.81 -12.05 10.87
C ARG A 321 32.37 -12.12 11.39
N ILE A 322 31.50 -12.84 10.71
CA ILE A 322 30.09 -13.03 11.09
C ILE A 322 29.81 -14.52 11.27
N GLU A 323 29.29 -14.90 12.43
CA GLU A 323 29.03 -16.29 12.80
C GLU A 323 27.67 -16.46 13.45
N ARG A 324 27.11 -17.67 13.40
CA ARG A 324 25.87 -17.99 14.10
C ARG A 324 26.13 -18.06 15.61
N LEU A 325 25.27 -17.42 16.39
CA LEU A 325 25.22 -17.61 17.83
C LEU A 325 24.25 -18.78 18.11
N SER A 326 24.78 -19.88 18.64
CA SER A 326 24.02 -21.09 18.99
C SER A 326 23.16 -20.89 20.24
#